data_AF-A0A3C1M4S0-F1
#
_entry.id   AF-A0A3C1M4S0-F1
#
_cell.length_a   1.000
_cell.length_b   1.000
_cell.length_c   1.000
_cell.angle_alpha   90.00
_cell.angle_beta   90.00
_cell.angle_gamma   90.00
#
_symmetry.space_group_name_H-M   'P 1'
#
loop_
_entity.id
_entity.type
_entity.pdbx_description
1 polymer ?
#
loop_
_entity_poly.entity_id
_entity_poly.type
_entity_poly.pdbx_seq_one_letter_code
_entity_poly.pdbx_strand_id
1 'polypeptide(L)'
;PSSFCEWKGFAIYYDLISPVAKTAVAWAYPDPTPGFAALKDCLAFYPQGLTCSVAGEPVQPQPGNFYGGWITPDVVGPFKGEPGSMGW
;
A
#
# COMPACT_ATOMS: atom_id res chain seq x y z
N PRO A 1 -14.68 1.92 -3.93
CA PRO A 1 -14.74 1.62 -2.48
C PRO A 1 -13.99 2.69 -1.68
N SER A 2 -14.33 2.91 -0.40
CA SER A 2 -13.59 3.78 0.52
C SER A 2 -13.44 3.09 1.87
N SER A 3 -12.39 3.42 2.60
CA SER A 3 -12.13 2.91 3.95
C SER A 3 -11.78 4.06 4.89
N PHE A 4 -11.91 3.84 6.19
CA PHE A 4 -11.57 4.83 7.20
C PHE A 4 -10.40 4.34 8.04
N CYS A 5 -9.41 5.22 8.21
CA CYS A 5 -8.28 5.03 9.10
C CYS A 5 -8.37 6.10 10.19
N GLU A 6 -8.48 5.68 11.44
CA GLU A 6 -8.64 6.59 12.59
C GLU A 6 -7.54 7.65 12.71
N TRP A 7 -6.34 7.37 12.21
CA TRP A 7 -5.24 8.33 12.20
C TRP A 7 -5.16 9.22 10.96
N LYS A 8 -5.52 8.70 9.78
CA LYS A 8 -5.20 9.33 8.48
C LYS A 8 -6.42 9.92 7.78
N GLY A 9 -7.63 9.54 8.18
CA GLY A 9 -8.88 9.94 7.53
C GLY A 9 -9.39 8.90 6.52
N PHE A 10 -10.21 9.37 5.58
CA PHE A 10 -10.82 8.51 4.57
C PHE A 10 -9.85 8.23 3.41
N ALA A 11 -9.71 6.95 3.09
CA ALA A 11 -9.00 6.51 1.89
C ALA A 11 -9.98 6.29 0.73
N ILE A 12 -9.57 6.68 -0.47
CA ILE A 12 -10.21 6.31 -1.73
C ILE A 12 -9.30 5.36 -2.49
N TYR A 13 -9.88 4.52 -3.33
CA TYR A 13 -9.15 3.48 -4.07
C TYR A 13 -9.26 3.70 -5.57
N TYR A 14 -8.21 3.30 -6.28
CA TYR A 14 -8.09 3.41 -7.72
C TYR A 14 -7.90 2.04 -8.35
N ASP A 15 -8.62 1.83 -9.46
CA ASP A 15 -8.45 0.68 -10.32
C ASP A 15 -7.43 1.00 -11.42
N LEU A 16 -6.70 -0.02 -11.88
CA LEU A 16 -5.83 0.09 -13.05
C LEU A 16 -6.56 -0.41 -14.28
N ILE A 17 -6.85 0.52 -15.18
CA ILE A 17 -7.42 0.20 -16.49
C ILE A 17 -6.28 -0.16 -17.43
N SER A 18 -6.23 -1.44 -17.82
CA SER A 18 -5.26 -1.98 -18.78
C SER A 18 -5.92 -3.14 -19.53
N PRO A 19 -5.25 -3.77 -20.53
CA PRO A 19 -5.76 -4.99 -21.17
C PRO A 19 -6.13 -6.08 -20.15
N VAL A 20 -5.44 -6.11 -19.01
CA VAL A 20 -5.82 -6.91 -17.84
C VAL A 20 -6.17 -5.94 -16.71
N ALA A 21 -7.46 -5.63 -16.57
CA ALA A 21 -7.94 -4.74 -15.53
C ALA A 21 -7.59 -5.29 -14.14
N LYS A 22 -7.21 -4.40 -13.21
CA LYS A 22 -6.96 -4.73 -11.81
C LYS A 22 -7.70 -3.74 -10.93
N THR A 23 -8.33 -4.24 -9.88
CA THR A 23 -9.13 -3.41 -8.98
C THR A 23 -8.35 -3.03 -7.73
N ALA A 24 -8.63 -1.84 -7.20
CA ALA A 24 -8.10 -1.31 -5.95
C ALA A 24 -6.58 -1.45 -5.78
N VAL A 25 -5.81 -1.22 -6.85
CA VAL A 25 -4.34 -1.38 -6.84
C VAL A 25 -3.61 -0.22 -6.18
N ALA A 26 -4.30 0.91 -6.00
CA ALA A 26 -3.77 2.09 -5.35
C ALA A 26 -4.81 2.74 -4.44
N TRP A 27 -4.34 3.53 -3.48
CA TRP A 27 -5.19 4.35 -2.63
C TRP A 27 -4.57 5.73 -2.40
N ALA A 28 -5.42 6.68 -2.03
CA ALA A 28 -5.01 8.03 -1.63
C ALA A 28 -5.84 8.51 -0.43
N TYR A 29 -5.29 9.50 0.27
CA TYR A 29 -5.99 10.28 1.30
C TYR A 29 -6.22 11.70 0.75
N PRO A 30 -7.39 12.00 0.16
CA PRO A 30 -7.65 13.31 -0.45
C PRO A 30 -7.84 14.43 0.60
N ASP A 31 -8.28 14.06 1.79
CA ASP A 31 -8.44 14.94 2.94
C ASP A 31 -7.83 14.28 4.19
N PRO A 32 -6.48 14.23 4.28
CA PRO A 32 -5.81 13.61 5.40
C PRO A 32 -5.90 14.48 6.65
N THR A 33 -5.82 13.86 7.83
CA THR A 33 -5.73 14.62 9.09
C THR A 33 -4.47 15.50 9.12
N PRO A 34 -4.43 16.60 9.92
CA PRO A 34 -3.33 17.57 9.87
C PRO A 34 -1.92 16.99 10.07
N GLY A 35 -1.78 15.94 10.90
CA GLY A 35 -0.49 15.27 11.12
C GLY A 35 0.02 14.48 9.91
N PHE A 36 -0.84 14.21 8.92
CA PHE A 36 -0.54 13.47 7.70
C PHE A 36 -0.80 14.31 6.44
N ALA A 37 -0.80 15.64 6.55
CA ALA A 37 -1.05 16.55 5.44
C ALA A 37 -0.14 16.31 4.22
N ALA A 38 1.07 15.81 4.44
CA ALA A 38 2.03 15.44 3.39
C ALA A 38 1.56 14.29 2.49
N LEU A 39 0.55 13.50 2.92
CA LEU A 39 -0.04 12.43 2.11
C LEU A 39 -1.04 12.97 1.07
N LYS A 40 -1.45 14.24 1.19
CA LYS A 40 -2.36 14.85 0.23
C LYS A 40 -1.72 14.82 -1.16
N ASP A 41 -2.55 14.53 -2.17
CA ASP A 41 -2.16 14.43 -3.58
C ASP A 41 -1.13 13.31 -3.89
N CYS A 42 -0.86 12.42 -2.92
CA CYS A 42 -0.02 11.25 -3.12
C CYS A 42 -0.85 9.99 -3.38
N LEU A 43 -0.31 9.10 -4.21
CA LEU A 43 -0.80 7.74 -4.39
C LEU A 43 0.12 6.75 -3.70
N ALA A 44 -0.48 5.83 -2.97
CA ALA A 44 0.18 4.63 -2.49
C ALA A 44 -0.35 3.42 -3.27
N PHE A 45 0.52 2.44 -3.49
CA PHE A 45 0.23 1.29 -4.37
C PHE A 45 0.39 -0.01 -3.60
N TYR A 46 -0.51 -0.95 -3.86
CA TYR A 46 -0.34 -2.35 -3.49
C TYR A 46 0.60 -3.01 -4.50
N PRO A 47 1.82 -3.42 -4.11
CA PRO A 47 2.75 -4.04 -5.05
C PRO A 47 2.28 -5.44 -5.49
N GLN A 48 1.32 -6.04 -4.79
CA GLN A 48 0.72 -7.32 -5.15
C GLN A 48 0.12 -7.25 -6.56
N GLY A 49 0.68 -8.04 -7.48
CA GLY A 49 0.23 -8.07 -8.86
C GLY A 49 0.68 -6.87 -9.69
N LEU A 50 1.61 -6.04 -9.23
CA LEU A 50 2.27 -5.01 -10.03
C LEU A 50 3.76 -5.34 -10.20
N THR A 51 4.38 -4.82 -11.26
CA THR A 51 5.84 -4.85 -11.41
C THR A 51 6.39 -3.54 -10.85
N CYS A 52 6.93 -3.59 -9.63
CA CYS A 52 7.40 -2.43 -8.90
C CYS A 52 8.91 -2.53 -8.64
N SER A 53 9.59 -1.39 -8.66
CA SER A 53 10.99 -1.28 -8.25
C SER A 53 11.26 0.03 -7.52
N VAL A 54 12.27 0.03 -6.64
CA VAL A 54 12.79 1.22 -5.97
C VAL A 54 14.28 1.29 -6.27
N ALA A 55 14.72 2.39 -6.89
CA ALA A 55 16.12 2.56 -7.32
C ALA A 55 16.66 1.40 -8.19
N GLY A 56 15.79 0.74 -8.96
CA GLY A 56 16.13 -0.42 -9.80
C GLY A 56 15.99 -1.78 -9.11
N GLU A 57 15.86 -1.81 -7.78
CA GLU A 57 15.67 -3.05 -7.04
C GLU A 57 14.20 -3.51 -7.08
N PRO A 58 13.92 -4.79 -7.42
CA PRO A 58 12.57 -5.30 -7.48
C PRO A 58 11.95 -5.35 -6.08
N VAL A 59 10.70 -4.89 -5.98
CA VAL A 59 9.95 -4.89 -4.73
C VAL A 59 9.28 -6.23 -4.52
N GLN A 60 9.48 -6.82 -3.35
CA GLN A 60 8.68 -7.92 -2.85
C GLN A 60 7.48 -7.37 -2.07
N PRO A 61 6.24 -7.80 -2.39
CA PRO A 61 5.08 -7.41 -1.60
C PRO A 61 5.16 -7.93 -0.17
N GLN A 62 4.78 -7.09 0.80
CA GLN A 62 4.59 -7.56 2.17
C GLN A 62 3.58 -8.73 2.19
N PRO A 63 3.84 -9.81 2.95
CA PRO A 63 2.95 -10.95 3.01
C PRO A 63 1.51 -10.59 3.38
N GLY A 64 0.57 -11.37 2.83
CA GLY A 64 -0.86 -11.10 2.91
C GLY A 64 -1.33 -10.03 1.92
N ASN A 65 -2.64 -9.72 1.98
CA ASN A 65 -3.30 -8.78 1.06
C ASN A 65 -3.82 -7.53 1.76
N PHE A 66 -3.59 -7.40 3.07
CA PHE A 66 -4.08 -6.28 3.86
C PHE A 66 -3.09 -5.12 3.88
N TYR A 67 -1.80 -5.43 4.08
CA TYR A 67 -0.74 -4.44 4.15
C TYR A 67 -0.17 -4.15 2.76
N GLY A 68 -0.09 -2.87 2.39
CA GLY A 68 0.56 -2.41 1.16
C GLY A 68 2.04 -2.14 1.33
N GLY A 69 2.76 -3.00 2.07
CA GLY A 69 4.18 -2.81 2.36
C GLY A 69 5.08 -3.19 1.18
N TRP A 70 6.18 -2.46 1.05
CA TRP A 70 7.18 -2.60 -0.01
C TRP A 70 8.47 -3.11 0.61
N ILE A 71 8.89 -4.33 0.27
CA ILE A 71 10.11 -4.95 0.79
C ILE A 71 11.18 -4.91 -0.31
N THR A 72 12.28 -4.24 -0.03
CA THR A 72 13.50 -4.20 -0.84
C THR A 72 14.65 -4.91 -0.11
N PRO A 73 15.78 -5.24 -0.77
CA PRO A 73 16.86 -6.01 -0.15
C PRO A 73 17.46 -5.42 1.14
N ASP A 74 17.34 -4.10 1.31
CA ASP A 74 17.81 -3.34 2.48
C ASP A 74 16.81 -3.33 3.65
N VAL A 75 15.57 -3.80 3.44
CA VAL A 75 14.55 -3.89 4.48
C VAL A 75 14.59 -5.26 5.14
N VAL A 76 14.86 -5.29 6.45
CA VAL A 76 14.94 -6.53 7.24
C VAL A 76 13.66 -6.73 8.03
N GLY A 77 13.13 -7.96 7.98
CA GLY A 77 11.96 -8.38 8.73
C GLY A 77 12.20 -8.48 10.25
N PRO A 78 11.21 -8.99 10.99
CA PRO A 78 10.06 -9.75 10.51
C PRO A 78 8.90 -8.87 9.99
N PHE A 79 8.05 -9.40 9.09
CA PHE A 79 7.02 -8.63 8.37
C PHE A 79 5.59 -9.01 8.76
N LYS A 80 4.68 -8.03 8.94
CA LYS A 80 3.26 -8.31 9.25
C LYS A 80 2.57 -9.01 8.08
N GLY A 81 1.63 -9.90 8.38
CA GLY A 81 0.83 -10.63 7.41
C GLY A 81 1.28 -12.08 7.16
N GLU A 82 2.41 -12.51 7.72
CA GLU A 82 2.77 -13.94 7.80
C GLU A 82 1.95 -14.70 8.85
N PRO A 83 1.80 -16.03 8.74
CA PRO A 83 1.20 -16.84 9.79
C PRO A 83 1.91 -16.61 11.14
N GLY A 84 1.14 -16.30 12.19
CA GLY A 84 1.68 -16.01 13.53
C GLY A 84 2.08 -14.55 13.77
N SER A 85 1.97 -13.66 12.78
CA SER A 85 2.28 -12.23 12.88
C SER A 85 1.06 -11.34 13.23
N MET A 86 0.06 -11.88 13.94
CA MET A 86 -1.10 -11.10 14.37
C MET A 86 -0.90 -10.65 15.83
N GLY A 87 -1.03 -9.35 16.12
CA GLY A 87 -1.04 -8.81 17.49
C GLY A 87 0.23 -8.11 17.98
N TRP A 88 1.29 -8.08 17.17
CA TRP A 88 2.46 -7.21 17.32
C TRP A 88 2.30 -5.83 16.65
#